data_AF-A0A848E882-F1
#
_entry.id   AF-A0A848E882-F1
#
_cell.length_a   1.000
_cell.length_b   1.000
_cell.length_c   1.000
_cell.angle_alpha   90.00
_cell.angle_beta   90.00
_cell.angle_gamma   90.00
#
_symmetry.space_group_name_H-M   'P 1'
#
loop_
_entity.id
_entity.type
_entity.pdbx_description
1 polymer ?
#
loop_
_entity_poly.entity_id
_entity_poly.type
_entity_poly.pdbx_seq_one_letter_code
_entity_poly.pdbx_strand_id
1 'polypeptide(L)'
;MPTISVNVPEKMKDKIEEMSKENMYSNTSEYIRAALRKQIQQDTGLTPEEERIVSERMEKMENREEGDYLTLDEARKKLDIDE
;
A
#
# COMPACT_ATOMS: atom_id res chain seq x y z
N MET A 1 -0.48 20.46 -13.74
CA MET A 1 0.17 19.55 -12.76
C MET A 1 1.48 20.18 -12.35
N PRO A 2 1.85 20.14 -11.05
CA PRO A 2 3.17 20.56 -10.62
C PRO A 2 4.24 19.72 -11.33
N THR A 3 5.35 20.36 -11.71
CA THR A 3 6.47 19.73 -12.41
C THR A 3 7.62 19.56 -11.43
N ILE A 4 8.23 18.37 -11.41
CA ILE A 4 9.40 18.08 -10.56
C ILE A 4 10.56 17.74 -11.49
N SER A 5 11.67 18.45 -11.32
CA SER A 5 12.93 18.10 -11.97
C SER A 5 13.66 17.06 -11.14
N VAL A 6 14.04 15.95 -11.77
CA VAL A 6 14.75 14.84 -11.11
C VAL A 6 16.03 14.53 -11.87
N ASN A 7 17.11 14.28 -11.12
CA ASN A 7 18.35 13.81 -11.72
C ASN A 7 18.40 12.29 -11.63
N VAL A 8 18.67 11.63 -12.76
CA VAL A 8 18.66 10.18 -12.89
C VAL A 8 19.94 9.77 -13.63
N PRO A 9 20.66 8.73 -13.18
CA PRO A 9 21.84 8.22 -13.88
C PRO A 9 21.57 7.96 -15.37
N GLU A 10 22.51 8.28 -16.26
CA GLU A 10 22.28 8.17 -17.71
C GLU A 10 21.87 6.75 -18.14
N LYS A 11 22.53 5.72 -17.62
CA LYS A 11 22.18 4.31 -17.89
C LYS A 11 20.74 3.95 -17.53
N MET A 12 20.14 4.67 -16.58
CA MET A 12 18.74 4.47 -16.20
C MET A 12 17.78 5.23 -17.11
N LYS A 13 18.19 6.34 -17.73
CA LYS A 13 17.35 7.09 -18.67
C LYS A 13 16.94 6.22 -19.86
N ASP A 14 17.92 5.54 -20.45
CA ASP A 14 17.69 4.65 -21.60
C ASP A 14 16.70 3.54 -21.24
N LYS A 15 16.89 2.91 -20.08
CA LYS A 15 16.01 1.86 -19.57
C LYS A 15 14.60 2.37 -19.25
N ILE A 16 14.47 3.58 -18.72
CA ILE A 16 13.17 4.22 -18.46
C ILE A 16 12.44 4.48 -19.78
N GLU A 17 13.15 4.93 -20.81
CA GLU A 17 12.57 5.18 -22.13
C GLU A 17 12.12 3.88 -22.81
N GLU A 18 12.95 2.83 -22.74
CA GLU A 18 12.62 1.49 -23.21
C GLU A 18 11.35 0.96 -22.53
N MET A 19 11.33 0.93 -21.19
CA MET A 19 10.17 0.43 -20.44
C MET A 19 8.92 1.28 -20.65
N SER A 20 9.06 2.60 -20.85
CA SER A 20 7.92 3.46 -21.20
C SER A 20 7.28 3.03 -22.52
N LYS A 21 8.09 2.68 -23.53
CA LYS A 21 7.60 2.22 -24.84
C LYS A 21 7.01 0.83 -24.76
N GLU A 22 7.68 -0.11 -24.09
CA GLU A 22 7.22 -1.49 -23.92
C GLU A 22 5.86 -1.56 -23.22
N ASN A 23 5.67 -0.73 -22.20
CA ASN A 23 4.41 -0.65 -21.46
C ASN A 23 3.40 0.33 -22.11
N MET A 24 3.66 0.77 -23.35
CA MET A 24 2.76 1.60 -24.16
C MET A 24 2.33 2.92 -23.52
N TYR A 25 3.19 3.52 -22.69
CA TYR A 25 2.95 4.85 -22.14
C TYR A 25 3.27 5.94 -23.18
N SER A 26 2.50 7.03 -23.13
CA SER A 26 2.63 8.14 -24.09
C SER A 26 3.97 8.87 -23.96
N ASN A 27 4.57 8.87 -22.76
CA ASN A 27 5.88 9.45 -22.48
C ASN A 27 6.47 8.91 -21.17
N THR A 28 7.77 9.11 -20.99
CA THR A 28 8.52 8.69 -19.81
C THR A 28 7.99 9.29 -18.50
N SER A 29 7.49 10.53 -18.53
CA SER A 29 6.93 11.15 -17.31
C SER A 29 5.63 10.48 -16.86
N GLU A 30 4.81 9.99 -17.79
CA GLU A 30 3.62 9.22 -17.50
C GLU A 30 3.96 7.86 -16.88
N TYR A 31 4.93 7.16 -17.48
CA TYR A 31 5.48 5.91 -16.96
C TYR A 31 6.01 6.08 -15.53
N ILE A 32 6.85 7.09 -15.28
CA ILE A 32 7.41 7.36 -13.94
C ILE A 32 6.31 7.70 -12.93
N ARG A 33 5.29 8.49 -13.31
CA ARG A 33 4.16 8.78 -12.42
C ARG A 33 3.37 7.51 -12.07
N ALA A 34 3.17 6.60 -13.01
CA ALA A 34 2.50 5.33 -12.75
C ALA A 34 3.34 4.43 -11.80
N ALA A 35 4.65 4.33 -12.06
CA ALA A 35 5.58 3.58 -11.22
C ALA A 35 5.61 4.13 -9.78
N LEU A 36 5.68 5.45 -9.61
CA LEU A 36 5.63 6.08 -8.29
C LEU A 36 4.32 5.82 -7.55
N ARG A 37 3.16 5.90 -8.24
CA ARG A 37 1.88 5.56 -7.60
C ARG A 37 1.84 4.11 -7.13
N LYS A 38 2.33 3.19 -7.96
CA LYS A 38 2.40 1.77 -7.60
C LYS A 38 3.31 1.55 -6.39
N GLN A 39 4.47 2.19 -6.36
CA GLN A 39 5.39 2.10 -5.22
C GLN A 39 4.75 2.66 -3.96
N ILE A 40 4.12 3.84 -4.02
CA ILE A 40 3.42 4.42 -2.87
C ILE A 40 2.32 3.48 -2.39
N GLN A 41 1.54 2.87 -3.29
CA GLN A 41 0.52 1.90 -2.91
C GLN A 41 1.10 0.65 -2.24
N GLN A 42 2.28 0.20 -2.66
CA GLN A 42 2.98 -0.92 -2.02
C GLN A 42 3.56 -0.53 -0.65
N ASP A 43 4.09 0.68 -0.52
CA ASP A 43 4.70 1.18 0.71
C ASP A 43 3.64 1.56 1.77
N THR A 44 2.44 1.96 1.33
CA THR A 44 1.34 2.37 2.20
C THR A 44 0.25 1.30 2.37
N GLY A 45 0.29 0.27 1.52
CA GLY A 45 -0.64 -0.85 1.56
C GLY A 45 -0.28 -1.84 2.67
N LEU A 46 -1.22 -2.75 2.94
CA LEU A 46 -0.94 -3.90 3.79
C LEU A 46 -0.01 -4.85 3.04
N THR A 47 0.95 -5.44 3.74
CA THR A 47 1.69 -6.58 3.22
C THR A 47 0.74 -7.74 2.95
N PRO A 48 1.09 -8.70 2.07
CA PRO A 48 0.24 -9.87 1.82
C PRO A 48 -0.11 -10.67 3.08
N GLU A 49 0.77 -10.66 4.08
CA GLU A 49 0.53 -11.28 5.37
C GLU A 49 -0.52 -10.51 6.18
N GLU A 50 -0.41 -9.18 6.23
CA GLU A 50 -1.38 -8.32 6.90
C GLU A 50 -2.75 -8.34 6.20
N GLU A 51 -2.80 -8.37 4.87
CA GLU A 51 -4.05 -8.54 4.11
C GLU A 51 -4.74 -9.85 4.48
N ARG A 52 -3.98 -10.94 4.60
CA ARG A 52 -4.50 -12.24 5.04
C ARG A 52 -5.04 -12.17 6.46
N ILE A 53 -4.30 -11.56 7.39
CA ILE A 53 -4.74 -11.40 8.80
C ILE A 53 -6.04 -10.59 8.87
N VAL A 54 -6.15 -9.50 8.12
CA VAL A 54 -7.36 -8.67 8.06
C VAL A 54 -8.53 -9.45 7.47
N SER A 55 -8.31 -10.19 6.38
CA SER A 55 -9.33 -11.00 5.72
C SER A 55 -9.86 -12.11 6.65
N GLU A 56 -8.96 -12.88 7.28
CA GLU A 56 -9.32 -13.92 8.24
C GLU A 56 -10.08 -13.35 9.46
N ARG A 57 -9.75 -12.13 9.89
CA ARG A 57 -10.47 -11.44 10.98
C ARG A 57 -11.85 -10.96 10.54
N MET A 58 -11.99 -10.42 9.34
CA MET A 58 -13.29 -9.99 8.80
C MET A 58 -14.25 -11.17 8.66
N GLU A 59 -13.80 -12.30 8.12
CA GLU A 59 -14.59 -13.52 8.01
C GLU A 59 -15.04 -14.04 9.38
N LYS A 60 -14.17 -13.98 10.39
CA LYS A 60 -14.53 -14.33 11.78
C LYS A 60 -15.52 -13.34 12.42
N MET A 61 -15.45 -12.06 12.08
CA MET A 61 -16.42 -11.05 12.56
C MET A 61 -17.79 -11.23 11.94
N GLU A 62 -17.86 -11.59 10.65
CA GLU A 62 -19.13 -11.86 9.97
C GLU A 62 -19.84 -13.10 10.56
N ASN A 63 -19.07 -14.05 11.08
CA ASN A 63 -19.56 -15.26 11.74
C ASN A 63 -19.70 -15.16 13.27
N ARG A 64 -19.54 -13.97 13.87
CA ARG A 64 -19.68 -13.78 15.33
C ARG A 64 -21.13 -13.51 15.73
N GLU A 65 -21.61 -14.17 16.78
CA GLU A 65 -22.87 -13.82 17.46
C GLU A 65 -22.71 -12.51 18.26
N GLU A 66 -23.80 -11.76 18.45
CA GLU A 66 -23.88 -10.39 19.00
C GLU A 66 -23.22 -10.14 20.39
N GLY A 67 -22.69 -11.18 21.05
CA GLY A 67 -22.14 -11.12 22.41
C GLY A 67 -20.61 -11.05 22.54
N ASP A 68 -19.83 -11.10 21.45
CA ASP A 68 -18.36 -11.25 21.52
C ASP A 68 -17.59 -9.92 21.29
N TYR A 69 -18.20 -8.81 21.70
CA TYR A 69 -17.61 -7.47 21.69
C TYR A 69 -17.05 -7.11 23.06
N LEU A 70 -15.93 -6.39 23.06
CA LEU A 70 -15.33 -5.81 24.26
C LEU A 70 -15.53 -4.30 24.21
N THR A 71 -15.80 -3.70 25.36
CA THR A 71 -15.69 -2.26 25.51
C THR A 71 -14.22 -1.82 25.42
N LEU A 72 -13.98 -0.54 25.12
CA LEU A 72 -12.61 -0.01 25.01
C LEU A 72 -11.79 -0.22 26.30
N ASP A 73 -12.43 -0.07 27.46
CA ASP A 73 -11.79 -0.24 28.77
C ASP A 73 -11.44 -1.70 29.06
N GLU A 74 -12.32 -2.65 28.69
CA GLU A 74 -12.05 -4.08 28.81
C GLU A 74 -10.94 -4.53 27.86
N ALA A 75 -10.89 -3.97 26.65
CA ALA A 75 -9.83 -4.24 25.69
C ALA A 75 -8.47 -3.74 26.18
N ARG A 76 -8.40 -2.51 26.72
CA ARG A 76 -7.17 -1.93 27.30
C ARG A 76 -6.65 -2.77 28.46
N LYS A 77 -7.53 -3.14 29.39
CA LYS A 77 -7.18 -3.98 30.55
C LYS A 77 -6.70 -5.38 30.16
N LYS A 78 -7.25 -5.98 29.09
CA LYS A 78 -6.79 -7.28 28.57
C LYS A 78 -5.44 -7.20 27.87
N LEU A 79 -5.13 -6.07 27.24
CA LEU A 79 -3.89 -5.88 26.49
C LEU A 79 -2.75 -5.34 27.36
N ASP A 80 -3.00 -5.12 28.65
CA ASP A 80 -2.01 -4.58 29.61
C ASP A 80 -1.41 -3.24 29.13
N ILE A 81 -2.24 -2.43 28.48
CA ILE A 81 -1.89 -1.08 28.03
C ILE A 81 -2.42 -0.12 29.09
N ASP A 82 -1.61 0.12 30.12
CA ASP A 82 -1.81 1.23 31.05
C ASP A 82 -1.40 2.56 30.38
N GLU A 83 -2.12 3.65 30.69
CA GLU A 83 -1.95 5.00 30.08
C GLU A 83 -0.52 5.57 30.11
#